data_AF-A0A9E6X3M2-F1
#
_entry.id   AF-A0A9E6X3M2-F1
#
_cell.length_a   1.000
_cell.length_b   1.000
_cell.length_c   1.000
_cell.angle_alpha   90.00
_cell.angle_beta   90.00
_cell.angle_gamma   90.00
#
_symmetry.space_group_name_H-M   'P 1'
#
loop_
_entity.id
_entity.type
_entity.pdbx_description
1 polymer ?
#
loop_
_entity_poly.entity_id
_entity_poly.type
_entity_poly.pdbx_seq_one_letter_code
_entity_poly.pdbx_strand_id
1 'polypeptide(L)'
;MVAAVTLTGCSSETARGRLELHEIPAVSAQLHCDESQVLKADMAFHDDMRGFNCFYSDKQTVLLRAYEHSASLDQILPDLAATISAENQIVIGKNWYATGSPAKLRELARNVNASPPESILTARASPPLSPQHEALGMCGAYVTSAIYTYVFEPAQLSSITQGSDDAYPGIQDIVQSVGAGLKAEDVSEDTFDSRVTDHANTVREFCARIYGQTRESGVDE
;
A
#
# COMPACT_ATOMS: atom_id res chain seq x y z
N MET A 1 -20.18 52.96 -15.74
CA MET A 1 -19.14 52.27 -14.94
C MET A 1 -19.51 50.81 -14.88
N VAL A 2 -18.78 49.95 -15.59
CA VAL A 2 -18.96 48.50 -15.55
C VAL A 2 -17.81 47.95 -14.72
N ALA A 3 -18.14 47.37 -13.57
CA ALA A 3 -17.16 46.70 -12.71
C ALA A 3 -16.79 45.37 -13.35
N ALA A 4 -15.55 45.24 -13.80
CA ALA A 4 -14.98 43.96 -14.21
C ALA A 4 -14.65 43.15 -12.95
N VAL A 5 -15.37 42.06 -12.74
CA VAL A 5 -15.02 41.04 -11.75
C VAL A 5 -14.01 40.11 -12.40
N THR A 6 -12.73 40.30 -12.08
CA THR A 6 -11.67 39.35 -12.40
C THR A 6 -11.76 38.17 -11.43
N LEU A 7 -12.29 37.04 -11.93
CA LEU A 7 -12.17 35.75 -11.26
C LEU A 7 -10.73 35.26 -11.43
N THR A 8 -9.91 35.48 -10.41
CA THR A 8 -8.61 34.80 -10.24
C THR A 8 -8.86 33.30 -10.04
N GLY A 9 -8.80 32.54 -11.14
CA GLY A 9 -8.67 31.10 -11.09
C GLY A 9 -7.28 30.73 -10.59
N CYS A 10 -7.14 30.46 -9.30
CA CYS A 10 -6.02 29.70 -8.76
C CYS A 10 -6.21 28.22 -9.16
N SER A 11 -5.97 27.90 -10.43
CA SER A 11 -5.86 26.50 -10.84
C SER A 11 -4.45 26.02 -10.51
N SER A 12 -4.36 25.20 -9.48
CA SER A 12 -3.15 24.59 -8.93
C SER A 12 -2.40 23.74 -9.96
N GLU A 13 -1.38 24.32 -10.59
CA GLU A 13 -0.39 23.56 -11.37
C GLU A 13 0.37 22.54 -10.49
N THR A 14 0.38 22.75 -9.17
CA THR A 14 0.97 21.88 -8.14
C THR A 14 0.18 20.60 -7.83
N ALA A 15 -1.07 20.47 -8.30
CA ALA A 15 -1.93 19.32 -8.00
C ALA A 15 -1.91 18.21 -9.09
N ARG A 16 -1.30 18.45 -10.26
CA ARG A 16 -1.24 17.40 -11.29
C ARG A 16 -0.36 16.25 -10.82
N GLY A 17 -0.97 15.07 -10.73
CA GLY A 17 -0.26 13.82 -10.47
C GLY A 17 -0.12 13.44 -9.00
N ARG A 18 -0.53 14.26 -8.02
CA ARG A 18 -0.69 13.78 -6.63
C ARG A 18 -2.11 13.23 -6.44
N LEU A 19 -2.25 12.16 -5.67
CA LEU A 19 -3.55 11.68 -5.19
C LEU A 19 -3.54 11.74 -3.67
N GLU A 20 -4.52 12.42 -3.08
CA GLU A 20 -4.72 12.38 -1.64
C GLU A 20 -5.38 11.05 -1.25
N LEU A 21 -5.02 10.50 -0.08
CA LEU A 21 -5.47 9.17 0.34
C LEU A 21 -7.01 9.04 0.41
N HIS A 22 -7.70 10.14 0.71
CA HIS A 22 -9.17 10.18 0.77
C HIS A 22 -9.84 10.20 -0.61
N GLU A 23 -9.10 10.48 -1.68
CA GLU A 23 -9.62 10.51 -3.07
C GLU A 23 -9.65 9.11 -3.71
N ILE A 24 -8.90 8.14 -3.15
CA ILE A 24 -8.73 6.80 -3.72
C ILE A 24 -10.05 6.04 -3.94
N PRO A 25 -11.04 6.08 -3.02
CA PRO A 25 -12.34 5.47 -3.28
C PRO A 25 -13.06 6.08 -4.50
N ALA A 26 -12.95 7.40 -4.70
CA ALA A 26 -13.58 8.07 -5.84
C ALA A 26 -12.89 7.71 -7.16
N VAL A 27 -11.56 7.58 -7.17
CA VAL A 27 -10.81 7.10 -8.34
C VAL A 27 -11.20 5.66 -8.68
N SER A 28 -11.29 4.79 -7.67
CA SER A 28 -11.71 3.40 -7.86
C SER A 28 -13.10 3.28 -8.50
N ALA A 29 -14.06 4.09 -8.03
CA ALA A 29 -15.44 4.08 -8.52
C ALA A 29 -15.57 4.45 -10.02
N GLN A 30 -14.59 5.17 -10.59
CA GLN A 30 -14.59 5.58 -12.00
C GLN A 30 -14.14 4.47 -12.96
N LEU A 31 -13.50 3.40 -12.47
CA LEU A 31 -12.94 2.34 -13.31
C LEU A 31 -13.94 1.24 -13.69
N HIS A 32 -15.12 1.23 -13.07
CA HIS A 32 -16.20 0.28 -13.36
C HIS A 32 -15.71 -1.19 -13.38
N CYS A 33 -14.97 -1.58 -12.34
CA CYS A 33 -14.46 -2.94 -12.16
C CYS A 33 -15.60 -3.96 -12.02
N ASP A 34 -15.36 -5.19 -12.48
CA ASP A 34 -16.28 -6.31 -12.18
C ASP A 34 -16.17 -6.71 -10.71
N GLU A 35 -14.94 -6.67 -10.18
CA GLU A 35 -14.64 -6.83 -8.76
C GLU A 35 -13.61 -5.79 -8.32
N SER A 36 -13.78 -5.27 -7.11
CA SER A 36 -12.84 -4.31 -6.52
C SER A 36 -12.51 -4.69 -5.08
N GLN A 37 -11.22 -4.64 -4.76
CA GLN A 37 -10.71 -4.78 -3.40
C GLN A 37 -10.11 -3.46 -2.96
N VAL A 38 -10.61 -2.88 -1.87
CA VAL A 38 -10.05 -1.65 -1.29
C VAL A 38 -8.95 -2.02 -0.32
N LEU A 39 -7.82 -1.29 -0.38
CA LEU A 39 -6.70 -1.46 0.52
C LEU A 39 -6.57 -0.24 1.42
N LYS A 40 -6.58 -0.48 2.73
CA LYS A 40 -6.48 0.57 3.74
C LYS A 40 -5.06 0.80 4.25
N ALA A 41 -4.10 -0.03 3.87
CA ALA A 41 -2.71 0.13 4.25
C ALA A 41 -1.81 -0.72 3.36
N ASP A 42 -0.51 -0.45 3.43
CA ASP A 42 0.52 -1.35 2.95
C ASP A 42 1.02 -2.10 4.19
N MET A 43 0.81 -3.41 4.21
CA MET A 43 1.10 -4.23 5.39
C MET A 43 2.60 -4.51 5.54
N ALA A 44 3.38 -4.32 4.48
CA ALA A 44 4.82 -4.54 4.47
C ALA A 44 5.63 -3.23 4.45
N PHE A 45 4.96 -2.08 4.50
CA PHE A 45 5.60 -0.77 4.41
C PHE A 45 5.10 0.20 5.50
N HIS A 46 6.01 1.04 5.97
CA HIS A 46 5.80 1.89 7.16
C HIS A 46 4.89 3.10 6.90
N ASP A 47 4.87 3.64 5.68
CA ASP A 47 4.09 4.84 5.35
C ASP A 47 2.59 4.54 5.27
N ASP A 48 1.77 5.58 5.44
CA ASP A 48 0.34 5.48 5.20
C ASP A 48 0.05 5.32 3.71
N MET A 49 -0.80 4.34 3.40
CA MET A 49 -1.17 3.99 2.03
C MET A 49 -2.67 3.77 1.91
N ARG A 50 -3.23 4.17 0.78
CA ARG A 50 -4.57 3.76 0.32
C ARG A 50 -4.46 3.29 -1.11
N GLY A 51 -5.20 2.24 -1.43
CA GLY A 51 -5.14 1.66 -2.76
C GLY A 51 -6.37 0.84 -3.08
N PHE A 52 -6.34 0.24 -4.26
CA PHE A 52 -7.32 -0.76 -4.63
C PHE A 52 -6.72 -1.74 -5.64
N ASN A 53 -7.31 -2.93 -5.70
CA ASN A 53 -7.17 -3.86 -6.81
C ASN A 53 -8.50 -3.88 -7.57
N CYS A 54 -8.45 -3.62 -8.86
CA CYS A 54 -9.60 -3.58 -9.75
C CYS A 54 -9.44 -4.71 -10.77
N PHE A 55 -10.40 -5.64 -10.79
CA PHE A 55 -10.39 -6.82 -11.64
C PHE A 55 -11.49 -6.73 -12.69
N TYR A 56 -11.16 -7.21 -13.89
CA TYR A 56 -12.08 -7.28 -15.02
C TYR A 56 -12.19 -8.74 -15.51
N SER A 57 -13.33 -9.06 -16.12
CA SER A 57 -13.78 -10.38 -16.56
C SER A 57 -12.85 -11.07 -17.59
N ASP A 58 -11.98 -10.32 -18.25
CA ASP A 58 -10.99 -10.80 -19.20
C ASP A 58 -9.59 -10.97 -18.59
N LYS A 59 -9.50 -11.10 -17.26
CA LYS A 59 -8.26 -11.18 -16.46
C LYS A 59 -7.41 -9.92 -16.53
N GLN A 60 -7.94 -8.80 -17.05
CA GLN A 60 -7.27 -7.53 -16.91
C GLN A 60 -7.35 -7.05 -15.46
N THR A 61 -6.33 -6.32 -15.04
CA THR A 61 -6.25 -5.76 -13.70
C THR A 61 -5.73 -4.33 -13.73
N VAL A 62 -6.09 -3.57 -12.70
CA VAL A 62 -5.44 -2.32 -12.32
C VAL A 62 -5.23 -2.36 -10.81
N LEU A 63 -3.98 -2.28 -10.38
CA LEU A 63 -3.60 -2.19 -8.97
C LEU A 63 -3.06 -0.79 -8.74
N LEU A 64 -3.73 0.01 -7.91
CA LEU A 64 -3.29 1.36 -7.57
C LEU A 64 -2.87 1.41 -6.10
N ARG A 65 -1.77 2.09 -5.82
CA ARG A 65 -1.29 2.40 -4.47
C ARG A 65 -0.91 3.86 -4.41
N ALA A 66 -1.45 4.58 -3.43
CA ALA A 66 -1.09 5.96 -3.14
C ALA A 66 -0.60 6.06 -1.70
N TYR A 67 0.55 6.72 -1.53
CA TYR A 67 1.23 6.89 -0.26
C TYR A 67 1.09 8.33 0.23
N GLU A 68 1.09 8.54 1.53
CA GLU A 68 1.04 9.89 2.12
C GLU A 68 2.22 10.73 1.63
N HIS A 69 3.42 10.15 1.63
CA HIS A 69 4.66 10.83 1.27
C HIS A 69 5.17 10.43 -0.11
N SER A 70 5.57 11.40 -0.93
CA SER A 70 6.12 11.12 -2.28
C SER A 70 7.44 10.35 -2.24
N ALA A 71 8.23 10.52 -1.18
CA ALA A 71 9.50 9.81 -1.00
C ALA A 71 9.32 8.29 -0.89
N SER A 72 8.12 7.82 -0.55
CA SER A 72 7.79 6.39 -0.46
C SER A 72 7.86 5.71 -1.83
N LEU A 73 7.56 6.42 -2.91
CA LEU A 73 7.67 5.85 -4.26
C LEU A 73 9.11 5.48 -4.61
N ASP A 74 10.07 6.32 -4.24
CA ASP A 74 11.48 6.02 -4.50
C ASP A 74 11.84 4.66 -3.88
N GLN A 75 11.33 4.35 -2.68
CA GLN A 75 11.66 3.11 -1.97
C GLN A 75 10.97 1.87 -2.56
N ILE A 76 9.81 2.04 -3.22
CA ILE A 76 8.96 0.91 -3.65
C ILE A 76 9.14 0.59 -5.13
N LEU A 77 9.36 1.61 -5.97
CA LEU A 77 9.51 1.43 -7.42
C LEU A 77 10.63 0.46 -7.83
N PRO A 78 11.80 0.41 -7.15
CA PRO A 78 12.84 -0.58 -7.46
C PRO A 78 12.36 -2.03 -7.39
N ASP A 79 11.57 -2.37 -6.38
CA ASP A 79 11.07 -3.74 -6.19
C ASP A 79 10.03 -4.11 -7.24
N LEU A 80 9.29 -3.13 -7.75
CA LEU A 80 8.31 -3.33 -8.82
C LEU A 80 8.96 -3.52 -10.19
N ALA A 81 10.18 -3.04 -10.41
CA ALA A 81 10.79 -2.97 -11.74
C ALA A 81 10.83 -4.31 -12.46
N ALA A 82 11.08 -5.42 -11.73
CA ALA A 82 11.11 -6.78 -12.27
C ALA A 82 9.73 -7.30 -12.71
N THR A 83 8.64 -6.68 -12.25
CA THR A 83 7.26 -7.07 -12.58
C THR A 83 6.70 -6.31 -13.78
N ILE A 84 7.38 -5.23 -14.21
CA ILE A 84 6.90 -4.38 -15.31
C ILE A 84 7.29 -4.98 -16.66
N SER A 85 6.29 -5.14 -17.53
CA SER A 85 6.42 -5.74 -18.86
C SER A 85 5.50 -5.06 -19.88
N ALA A 86 5.43 -5.62 -21.09
CA ALA A 86 4.46 -5.17 -22.10
C ALA A 86 3.01 -5.46 -21.69
N GLU A 87 2.79 -6.51 -20.89
CA GLU A 87 1.49 -7.01 -20.43
C GLU A 87 1.09 -6.44 -19.07
N ASN A 88 2.07 -6.09 -18.22
CA ASN A 88 1.88 -5.44 -16.93
C ASN A 88 2.65 -4.11 -16.91
N GLN A 89 1.99 -3.03 -17.34
CA GLN A 89 2.61 -1.71 -17.43
C GLN A 89 2.52 -0.96 -16.10
N ILE A 90 3.14 0.21 -16.02
CA ILE A 90 3.07 1.10 -14.86
C ILE A 90 2.70 2.52 -15.25
N VAL A 91 1.90 3.19 -14.43
CA VAL A 91 1.69 4.65 -14.44
C VAL A 91 2.19 5.19 -13.11
N ILE A 92 2.96 6.26 -13.14
CA ILE A 92 3.57 6.86 -11.96
C ILE A 92 3.08 8.29 -11.80
N GLY A 93 2.54 8.59 -10.63
CA GLY A 93 2.25 9.94 -10.17
C GLY A 93 3.28 10.45 -9.17
N LYS A 94 2.97 11.54 -8.48
CA LYS A 94 3.85 12.18 -7.50
C LYS A 94 4.04 11.35 -6.23
N ASN A 95 2.99 10.66 -5.77
CA ASN A 95 2.97 9.86 -4.54
C ASN A 95 2.21 8.54 -4.70
N TRP A 96 1.86 8.18 -5.92
CA TRP A 96 1.13 6.97 -6.21
C TRP A 96 1.68 6.31 -7.47
N TYR A 97 1.42 5.03 -7.61
CA TYR A 97 1.63 4.29 -8.84
C TYR A 97 0.43 3.40 -9.11
N ALA A 98 0.27 3.00 -10.37
CA ALA A 98 -0.64 1.93 -10.72
C ALA A 98 0.03 0.96 -11.69
N THR A 99 -0.16 -0.34 -11.48
CA THR A 99 0.25 -1.40 -12.40
C THR A 99 -0.97 -2.11 -12.98
N GLY A 100 -0.78 -2.82 -14.10
CA GLY A 100 -1.83 -3.60 -14.72
C GLY A 100 -1.84 -3.56 -16.23
N SER A 101 -3.00 -3.90 -16.80
CA SER A 101 -3.12 -4.11 -18.24
C SER A 101 -3.05 -2.79 -19.03
N PRO A 102 -2.36 -2.74 -20.19
CA PRO A 102 -2.11 -1.51 -20.95
C PRO A 102 -3.36 -0.70 -21.32
N ALA A 103 -4.46 -1.38 -21.62
CA ALA A 103 -5.71 -0.72 -21.99
C ALA A 103 -6.35 0.01 -20.80
N LYS A 104 -6.43 -0.67 -19.65
CA LYS A 104 -7.04 -0.15 -18.42
C LYS A 104 -6.17 0.88 -17.71
N LEU A 105 -4.84 0.72 -17.74
CA LEU A 105 -3.94 1.75 -17.24
C LEU A 105 -4.00 3.04 -18.08
N ARG A 106 -4.16 2.93 -19.41
CA ARG A 106 -4.37 4.13 -20.26
C ARG A 106 -5.67 4.83 -19.94
N GLU A 107 -6.72 4.09 -19.58
CA GLU A 107 -7.99 4.64 -19.13
C GLU A 107 -7.83 5.38 -17.79
N LEU A 108 -7.24 4.72 -16.79
CA LEU A 108 -6.91 5.34 -15.51
C LEU A 108 -6.07 6.62 -15.69
N ALA A 109 -4.98 6.56 -16.46
CA ALA A 109 -4.08 7.69 -16.66
C ALA A 109 -4.80 8.92 -17.24
N ARG A 110 -5.77 8.72 -18.14
CA ARG A 110 -6.61 9.82 -18.64
C ARG A 110 -7.50 10.40 -17.55
N ASN A 111 -8.13 9.55 -16.73
CA ASN A 111 -9.05 9.98 -15.68
C ASN A 111 -8.34 10.83 -14.61
N VAL A 112 -7.10 10.47 -14.26
CA VAL A 112 -6.31 11.20 -13.26
C VAL A 112 -5.28 12.17 -13.86
N ASN A 113 -5.36 12.41 -15.18
CA ASN A 113 -4.47 13.30 -15.94
C ASN A 113 -2.96 13.04 -15.68
N ALA A 114 -2.58 11.77 -15.69
CA ALA A 114 -1.20 11.31 -15.53
C ALA A 114 -0.52 11.03 -16.89
N SER A 115 0.79 10.78 -16.83
CA SER A 115 1.57 10.31 -17.98
C SER A 115 1.02 8.99 -18.53
N PRO A 116 1.21 8.71 -19.84
CA PRO A 116 0.88 7.42 -20.41
C PRO A 116 1.60 6.26 -19.70
N PRO A 117 1.04 5.04 -19.71
CA PRO A 117 1.70 3.90 -19.08
C PRO A 117 3.02 3.52 -19.77
N GLU A 118 3.97 3.08 -18.96
CA GLU A 118 5.30 2.65 -19.37
C GLU A 118 5.43 1.12 -19.23
N SER A 119 6.10 0.48 -20.18
CA SER A 119 6.37 -0.96 -20.17
C SER A 119 7.76 -1.32 -19.67
N ILE A 120 8.56 -0.33 -19.29
CA ILE A 120 9.91 -0.50 -18.73
C ILE A 120 10.05 0.54 -17.63
N LEU A 121 10.31 0.09 -16.40
CA LEU A 121 10.60 0.97 -15.28
C LEU A 121 12.10 1.05 -15.06
N THR A 122 12.68 2.21 -15.36
CA THR A 122 14.08 2.49 -14.98
C THR A 122 14.10 3.04 -13.55
N ALA A 123 14.04 2.14 -12.57
CA ALA A 123 14.13 2.54 -11.18
C ALA A 123 15.55 3.04 -10.85
N ARG A 124 15.64 4.18 -10.16
CA ARG A 124 16.90 4.67 -9.61
C ARG A 124 17.17 3.94 -8.31
N ALA A 125 18.45 3.80 -7.95
CA ALA A 125 18.80 3.38 -6.61
C ALA A 125 18.24 4.39 -5.61
N SER A 126 17.56 3.88 -4.59
CA SER A 126 16.92 4.71 -3.59
C SER A 126 17.76 4.77 -2.33
N PRO A 127 17.71 5.90 -1.60
CA PRO A 127 18.37 5.96 -0.30
C PRO A 127 17.79 4.86 0.60
N PRO A 128 18.61 4.23 1.43
CA PRO A 128 18.14 3.22 2.36
C PRO A 128 17.12 3.83 3.33
N LEU A 129 16.19 3.01 3.78
CA LEU A 129 15.29 3.34 4.88
C LEU A 129 16.08 3.69 6.14
N SER A 130 15.48 4.51 7.01
CA SER A 130 15.98 4.58 8.38
C SER A 130 15.83 3.19 9.03
N PRO A 131 16.74 2.78 9.93
CA PRO A 131 16.62 1.49 10.62
C PRO A 131 15.27 1.29 11.30
N GLN A 132 14.66 2.37 11.80
CA GLN A 132 13.34 2.34 12.40
C GLN A 132 12.23 2.02 11.38
N HIS A 133 12.23 2.67 10.22
CA HIS A 133 11.23 2.42 9.19
C HIS A 133 11.37 1.01 8.58
N GLU A 134 12.60 0.53 8.42
CA GLU A 134 12.89 -0.84 8.02
C GLU A 134 12.33 -1.84 9.04
N ALA A 135 12.60 -1.63 10.34
CA ALA A 135 12.08 -2.49 11.41
C ALA A 135 10.54 -2.51 11.46
N LEU A 136 9.88 -1.37 11.27
CA LEU A 136 8.42 -1.28 11.21
C LEU A 136 7.85 -2.05 10.01
N GLY A 137 8.44 -1.90 8.82
CA GLY A 137 8.04 -2.64 7.62
C GLY A 137 8.23 -4.16 7.77
N MET A 138 9.39 -4.59 8.28
CA MET A 138 9.68 -6.00 8.54
C MET A 138 8.72 -6.61 9.58
N CYS A 139 8.43 -5.88 10.67
CA CYS A 139 7.47 -6.32 11.67
C CYS A 139 6.06 -6.47 11.07
N GLY A 140 5.59 -5.48 10.30
CA GLY A 140 4.29 -5.53 9.65
C GLY A 140 4.17 -6.71 8.68
N ALA A 141 5.19 -6.92 7.83
CA ALA A 141 5.25 -8.03 6.90
C ALA A 141 5.22 -9.39 7.61
N TYR A 142 6.03 -9.53 8.67
CA TYR A 142 6.12 -10.77 9.43
C TYR A 142 4.82 -11.11 10.16
N VAL A 143 4.22 -10.13 10.86
CA VAL A 143 2.93 -10.33 11.55
C VAL A 143 1.83 -10.65 10.55
N THR A 144 1.80 -10.00 9.39
CA THR A 144 0.80 -10.26 8.34
C THR A 144 0.96 -11.66 7.76
N SER A 145 2.20 -12.11 7.53
CA SER A 145 2.48 -13.50 7.11
C SER A 145 2.03 -14.49 8.19
N ALA A 146 2.24 -14.19 9.47
CA ALA A 146 1.81 -15.07 10.55
C ALA A 146 0.28 -15.13 10.69
N ILE A 147 -0.42 -14.02 10.45
CA ILE A 147 -1.88 -13.97 10.36
C ILE A 147 -2.34 -14.82 9.17
N TYR A 148 -1.74 -14.71 7.99
CA TYR A 148 -2.07 -15.55 6.83
C TYR A 148 -1.98 -17.04 7.18
N THR A 149 -0.84 -17.47 7.74
CA THR A 149 -0.63 -18.86 8.15
C THR A 149 -1.60 -19.29 9.23
N TYR A 150 -1.95 -18.42 10.19
CA TYR A 150 -3.02 -18.73 11.14
C TYR A 150 -4.35 -19.00 10.43
N VAL A 151 -4.71 -18.18 9.45
CA VAL A 151 -5.98 -18.25 8.72
C VAL A 151 -6.07 -19.52 7.86
N PHE A 152 -5.10 -19.73 6.97
CA PHE A 152 -5.19 -20.76 5.92
C PHE A 152 -4.34 -22.01 6.18
N GLU A 153 -3.27 -21.89 6.95
CA GLU A 153 -2.28 -22.95 7.15
C GLU A 153 -1.94 -23.19 8.63
N PRO A 154 -2.93 -23.37 9.52
CA PRO A 154 -2.71 -23.31 10.96
C PRO A 154 -1.71 -24.35 11.49
N ALA A 155 -1.53 -25.47 10.78
CA ALA A 155 -0.54 -26.48 11.10
C ALA A 155 0.92 -26.00 10.98
N GLN A 156 1.17 -24.96 10.18
CA GLN A 156 2.50 -24.36 9.97
C GLN A 156 2.78 -23.20 10.93
N LEU A 157 1.78 -22.68 11.64
CA LEU A 157 1.92 -21.48 12.45
C LEU A 157 3.05 -21.59 13.48
N SER A 158 3.13 -22.71 14.20
CA SER A 158 4.16 -22.92 15.20
C SER A 158 5.57 -22.89 14.60
N SER A 159 5.75 -23.36 13.37
CA SER A 159 7.06 -23.35 12.70
C SER A 159 7.51 -21.95 12.30
N ILE A 160 6.59 -21.07 11.89
CA ILE A 160 6.93 -19.71 11.49
C ILE A 160 7.11 -18.77 12.67
N THR A 161 6.40 -19.00 13.79
CA THR A 161 6.51 -18.20 15.03
C THR A 161 7.49 -18.81 16.03
N GLN A 162 8.22 -19.86 15.65
CA GLN A 162 9.15 -20.49 16.57
C GLN A 162 10.31 -19.54 16.89
N GLY A 163 10.47 -19.20 18.18
CA GLY A 163 11.54 -18.30 18.63
C GLY A 163 11.32 -16.83 18.26
N SER A 164 10.14 -16.47 17.75
CA SER A 164 9.83 -15.08 17.39
C SER A 164 9.50 -14.20 18.59
N ASP A 165 9.22 -14.78 19.76
CA ASP A 165 8.80 -14.04 20.95
C ASP A 165 9.88 -13.08 21.48
N ASP A 166 11.16 -13.36 21.23
CA ASP A 166 12.27 -12.48 21.61
C ASP A 166 12.31 -11.23 20.70
N ALA A 167 12.04 -11.40 19.40
CA ALA A 167 12.06 -10.31 18.42
C ALA A 167 10.73 -9.54 18.37
N TYR A 168 9.61 -10.24 18.59
CA TYR A 168 8.25 -9.72 18.51
C TYR A 168 7.42 -10.16 19.73
N PRO A 169 7.69 -9.60 20.93
CA PRO A 169 6.97 -9.98 22.15
C PRO A 169 5.46 -9.79 22.01
N GLY A 170 4.70 -10.85 22.26
CA GLY A 170 3.23 -10.85 22.14
C GLY A 170 2.70 -11.09 20.72
N ILE A 171 3.54 -11.58 19.80
CA ILE A 171 3.11 -11.88 18.43
C ILE A 171 1.96 -12.89 18.36
N GLN A 172 1.96 -13.91 19.22
CA GLN A 172 0.90 -14.92 19.23
C GLN A 172 -0.47 -14.30 19.51
N ASP A 173 -0.54 -13.32 20.43
CA ASP A 173 -1.79 -12.65 20.80
C ASP A 173 -2.36 -11.83 19.63
N ILE A 174 -1.52 -11.04 18.95
CA ILE A 174 -1.96 -10.23 17.81
C ILE A 174 -2.37 -11.11 16.63
N VAL A 175 -1.60 -12.15 16.34
CA VAL A 175 -1.89 -13.12 15.26
C VAL A 175 -3.21 -13.83 15.53
N GLN A 176 -3.43 -14.30 16.76
CA GLN A 176 -4.68 -14.95 17.13
C GLN A 176 -5.85 -13.97 17.10
N SER A 177 -5.69 -12.75 17.63
CA SER A 177 -6.76 -11.76 17.66
C SER A 177 -7.24 -11.35 16.27
N VAL A 178 -6.31 -11.04 15.36
CA VAL A 178 -6.66 -10.63 13.99
C VAL A 178 -7.07 -11.85 13.16
N GLY A 179 -6.30 -12.94 13.23
CA GLY A 179 -6.56 -14.15 12.47
C GLY A 179 -7.88 -14.83 12.82
N ALA A 180 -8.29 -14.82 14.10
CA ALA A 180 -9.60 -15.34 14.50
C ALA A 180 -10.76 -14.49 13.94
N GLY A 181 -10.59 -13.17 13.89
CA GLY A 181 -11.55 -12.26 13.25
C GLY A 181 -11.72 -12.57 11.76
N LEU A 182 -10.60 -12.65 11.03
CA LEU A 182 -10.62 -12.97 9.59
C LEU A 182 -11.19 -14.37 9.30
N LYS A 183 -10.90 -15.37 10.14
CA LYS A 183 -11.55 -16.69 10.04
C LYS A 183 -13.05 -16.63 10.25
N ALA A 184 -13.51 -15.86 11.24
CA ALA A 184 -14.95 -15.73 11.53
C ALA A 184 -15.72 -15.01 10.43
N GLU A 185 -15.02 -14.23 9.59
CA GLU A 185 -15.56 -13.55 8.42
C GLU A 185 -15.49 -14.40 7.14
N ASP A 186 -15.04 -15.66 7.22
CA ASP A 186 -14.88 -16.58 6.08
C ASP A 186 -14.04 -15.98 4.94
N VAL A 187 -12.99 -15.23 5.28
CA VAL A 187 -12.07 -14.62 4.30
C VAL A 187 -11.37 -15.69 3.46
N SER A 188 -11.35 -15.50 2.14
CA SER A 188 -10.63 -16.37 1.20
C SER A 188 -9.18 -15.89 0.97
N GLU A 189 -8.32 -16.77 0.44
CA GLU A 189 -6.95 -16.38 0.05
C GLU A 189 -6.97 -15.19 -0.94
N ASP A 190 -7.88 -15.22 -1.93
CA ASP A 190 -8.00 -14.16 -2.94
C ASP A 190 -8.37 -12.78 -2.37
N THR A 191 -9.06 -12.74 -1.22
CA THR A 191 -9.51 -11.48 -0.59
C THR A 191 -8.66 -11.10 0.62
N PHE A 192 -7.78 -11.98 1.08
CA PHE A 192 -7.01 -11.83 2.31
C PHE A 192 -6.29 -10.49 2.39
N ASP A 193 -5.53 -10.12 1.36
CA ASP A 193 -4.74 -8.88 1.34
C ASP A 193 -5.61 -7.64 1.56
N SER A 194 -6.83 -7.64 1.03
CA SER A 194 -7.75 -6.52 1.26
C SER A 194 -8.32 -6.52 2.67
N ARG A 195 -8.72 -7.69 3.18
CA ARG A 195 -9.37 -7.84 4.49
C ARG A 195 -8.40 -7.61 5.63
N VAL A 196 -7.16 -8.09 5.51
CA VAL A 196 -6.15 -7.87 6.56
C VAL A 196 -5.81 -6.39 6.73
N THR A 197 -5.92 -5.57 5.68
CA THR A 197 -5.68 -4.12 5.78
C THR A 197 -6.71 -3.39 6.63
N ASP A 198 -7.89 -3.98 6.88
CA ASP A 198 -8.86 -3.44 7.85
C ASP A 198 -8.32 -3.47 9.28
N HIS A 199 -7.31 -4.31 9.55
CA HIS A 199 -6.63 -4.44 10.84
C HIS A 199 -5.25 -3.77 10.87
N ALA A 200 -4.92 -2.95 9.86
CA ALA A 200 -3.61 -2.34 9.73
C ALA A 200 -3.21 -1.51 10.94
N ASN A 201 -4.14 -0.74 11.53
CA ASN A 201 -3.85 0.06 12.73
C ASN A 201 -3.44 -0.83 13.91
N THR A 202 -4.14 -1.94 14.13
CA THR A 202 -3.82 -2.87 15.21
C THR A 202 -2.42 -3.49 15.03
N VAL A 203 -2.08 -3.88 13.80
CA VAL A 203 -0.75 -4.44 13.49
C VAL A 203 0.35 -3.37 13.62
N ARG A 204 0.10 -2.16 13.11
CA ARG A 204 1.06 -1.05 13.16
C ARG A 204 1.29 -0.57 14.59
N GLU A 205 0.25 -0.49 15.41
CA GLU A 205 0.37 -0.18 16.84
C GLU A 205 1.17 -1.26 17.58
N PHE A 206 0.95 -2.54 17.26
CA PHE A 206 1.78 -3.62 17.79
C PHE A 206 3.26 -3.41 17.45
N CYS A 207 3.58 -3.18 16.18
CA CYS A 207 4.96 -2.96 15.73
C CYS A 207 5.58 -1.67 16.31
N ALA A 208 4.80 -0.59 16.42
CA ALA A 208 5.24 0.67 17.01
C ALA A 208 5.50 0.55 18.52
N ARG A 209 4.87 -0.37 19.25
CA ARG A 209 5.25 -0.61 20.66
C ARG A 209 6.63 -1.24 20.79
N ILE A 210 7.03 -2.05 19.82
CA ILE A 210 8.34 -2.72 19.81
C ILE A 210 9.43 -1.76 19.31
N TYR A 211 9.17 -1.02 18.22
CA TYR A 211 10.19 -0.23 17.51
C TYR A 211 9.94 1.29 17.49
N GLY A 212 8.79 1.75 17.96
CA GLY A 212 8.39 3.17 18.00
C GLY A 212 8.79 3.91 19.28
N GLN A 213 9.31 3.20 20.29
CA GLN A 213 9.79 3.81 21.55
C GLN A 213 11.28 4.16 21.56
N THR A 214 11.99 4.09 20.43
CA THR A 214 13.32 4.68 20.31
C THR A 214 13.20 6.22 20.26
N ARG A 215 12.71 6.82 21.34
CA ARG A 215 12.88 8.24 21.61
C ARG A 215 14.37 8.50 21.66
N GLU A 216 14.80 9.47 20.86
CA GLU A 216 15.99 10.28 21.05
C GLU A 216 16.26 10.48 22.56
N SER A 217 17.07 9.60 23.13
CA SER A 217 17.62 9.74 24.47
C SER A 217 19.12 9.56 24.31
N GLY A 218 19.72 10.62 23.79
CA GLY A 218 21.14 10.88 23.88
C GLY A 218 21.64 11.75 22.73
N VAL A 219 22.36 12.84 22.93
CA VAL A 219 22.94 13.46 24.12
C VAL A 219 23.31 14.89 23.67
N ASP A 220 22.93 15.89 24.45
CA ASP A 220 23.68 17.16 24.53
C ASP A 220 25.12 16.83 25.00
N GLU A 221 26.11 16.93 24.11
CA GLU A 221 27.49 17.28 24.46
C GLU A 221 28.10 18.22 23.40
#